data_AF-A0A9E6F0F4-F1
#
_entry.id   AF-A0A9E6F0F4-F1
#
_cell.length_a   1.000
_cell.length_b   1.000
_cell.length_c   1.000
_cell.angle_alpha   90.00
_cell.angle_beta   90.00
_cell.angle_gamma   90.00
#
_symmetry.space_group_name_H-M   'P 1'
#
loop_
_entity.id
_entity.type
_entity.pdbx_description
1 polymer ?
#
loop_
_entity_poly.entity_id
_entity_poly.type
_entity_poly.pdbx_seq_one_letter_code
_entity_poly.pdbx_strand_id
1 'polypeptide(L)'
;MFNFKDSFSKIFKKWRLYLLISFLLSAVYFLLFIAIKEKQQIVFIITASFICSLLSWSMVFGLFGFFYTKLNKESKIFSTISFSSYWVYIMHLPLTFFISLLLYNSSIPHYFKFIINVVITYLILMILYKLVVEKTIIGKFLNGKKKNIK
;
A
#
# COMPACT_ATOMS: atom_id res chain seq x y z
N MET A 1 -20.46 3.97 26.69
CA MET A 1 -20.27 3.84 25.22
C MET A 1 -18.77 3.98 24.94
N PHE A 2 -18.07 2.87 24.66
CA PHE A 2 -16.61 2.86 24.47
C PHE A 2 -16.24 3.70 23.24
N ASN A 3 -15.56 4.82 23.44
CA ASN A 3 -15.19 5.73 22.34
C ASN A 3 -13.93 5.20 21.64
N PHE A 4 -14.10 4.19 20.77
CA PHE A 4 -13.02 3.50 20.07
C PHE A 4 -12.05 4.46 19.34
N LYS A 5 -12.57 5.58 18.82
CA LYS A 5 -11.79 6.59 18.09
C LYS A 5 -10.67 7.21 18.94
N ASP A 6 -10.92 7.40 20.23
CA ASP A 6 -9.95 8.01 21.14
C ASP A 6 -8.85 7.03 21.53
N SER A 7 -9.18 5.74 21.66
CA SER A 7 -8.20 4.69 21.99
C SER A 7 -7.21 4.46 20.84
N PHE A 8 -7.71 4.39 19.61
CA PHE A 8 -6.86 4.27 18.42
C PHE A 8 -5.93 5.47 18.25
N SER A 9 -6.42 6.69 18.45
CA SER A 9 -5.59 7.89 18.30
C SER A 9 -4.42 7.92 19.29
N LYS A 10 -4.59 7.42 20.52
CA LYS A 10 -3.53 7.32 21.53
C LYS A 10 -2.48 6.28 21.15
N ILE A 11 -2.89 5.14 20.60
CA ILE A 11 -1.99 4.07 20.12
C ILE A 11 -1.16 4.57 18.95
N PHE A 12 -1.80 5.18 17.94
CA PHE A 12 -1.11 5.67 16.75
C PHE A 12 -0.23 6.89 16.99
N LYS A 13 -0.50 7.70 18.04
CA LYS A 13 0.43 8.76 18.47
C LYS A 13 1.79 8.22 18.93
N LYS A 14 1.86 6.98 19.41
CA LYS A 14 3.11 6.32 19.82
C LYS A 14 3.87 5.65 18.66
N TRP A 15 3.57 5.98 17.40
CA TRP A 15 4.20 5.40 16.20
C TRP A 15 5.74 5.38 16.23
N ARG A 16 6.39 6.40 16.82
CA ARG A 16 7.85 6.45 16.96
C ARG A 16 8.41 5.26 17.73
N LEU A 17 7.69 4.80 18.78
CA LEU A 17 8.09 3.62 19.56
C LEU A 17 8.00 2.34 18.72
N TYR A 18 6.94 2.15 17.95
CA TYR A 18 6.80 0.98 17.07
C TYR A 18 7.87 0.93 15.97
N LEU A 19 8.26 2.08 15.40
CA LEU A 19 9.37 2.14 14.45
C LEU A 19 10.72 1.85 15.10
N LEU A 20 10.98 2.39 16.30
CA LEU A 20 12.21 2.09 17.04
C LEU A 20 12.30 0.61 17.41
N ILE A 21 11.19 0.02 17.88
CA ILE A 21 11.08 -1.42 18.17
C ILE A 21 11.33 -2.23 16.90
N SER A 22 10.75 -1.84 15.76
CA SER A 22 10.97 -2.52 14.48
C SER A 22 12.43 -2.46 14.04
N PHE A 23 13.08 -1.31 14.19
CA PHE A 23 14.50 -1.15 13.85
C PHE A 23 15.40 -2.04 14.73
N LEU A 24 15.10 -2.10 16.04
CA LEU A 24 15.80 -2.99 16.98
C LEU A 24 15.58 -4.46 16.64
N LEU A 25 14.33 -4.88 16.37
CA LEU A 25 14.02 -6.25 15.98
C LEU A 25 14.69 -6.65 14.66
N SER A 26 14.82 -5.71 13.71
CA SER A 26 15.52 -5.94 12.45
C SER A 26 17.02 -6.21 12.68
N ALA A 27 17.66 -5.50 13.60
CA ALA A 27 19.06 -5.76 13.95
C ALA A 27 19.23 -7.13 14.60
N VAL A 28 18.32 -7.52 15.50
CA VAL A 28 18.32 -8.86 16.12
C VAL A 28 18.10 -9.97 15.10
N TYR A 29 17.16 -9.77 14.16
CA TYR A 29 16.92 -10.72 13.07
C TYR A 29 18.16 -10.90 12.18
N PHE A 30 18.88 -9.82 11.89
CA PHE A 30 20.12 -9.88 11.09
C PHE A 30 21.23 -10.68 11.79
N LEU A 31 21.40 -10.51 13.12
CA LEU A 31 22.35 -11.30 13.90
C LEU A 31 21.98 -12.79 13.93
N LEU A 32 20.68 -13.10 14.08
CA LEU A 32 20.20 -14.48 13.99
C LEU A 32 20.41 -15.08 12.60
N PHE A 33 20.24 -14.29 11.55
CA PHE A 33 20.51 -14.73 10.18
C PHE A 33 21.99 -15.12 9.97
N ILE A 34 22.92 -14.34 10.54
CA ILE A 34 24.34 -14.67 10.53
C ILE A 34 24.58 -15.98 11.31
N ALA A 35 23.97 -16.14 12.48
CA ALA A 35 24.12 -17.34 13.31
C ALA A 35 23.53 -18.60 12.63
N ILE A 36 22.39 -18.49 11.93
CA ILE A 36 21.77 -19.57 11.15
C ILE A 36 22.70 -20.03 10.02
N LYS A 37 23.39 -19.07 9.37
CA LYS A 37 24.33 -19.36 8.29
C LYS A 37 25.54 -20.15 8.78
N GLU A 38 25.98 -19.92 10.02
CA GLU A 38 27.13 -20.59 10.63
C GLU A 38 26.76 -21.95 11.27
N LYS A 39 25.64 -22.01 12.00
CA LYS A 39 25.12 -23.24 12.62
C LYS A 39 23.68 -23.44 12.17
N GLN A 40 23.48 -24.34 11.21
CA GLN A 40 22.18 -24.75 10.69
C GLN A 40 21.37 -25.58 11.71
N GLN A 41 21.01 -24.96 12.82
CA GLN A 41 20.18 -25.54 13.86
C GLN A 41 18.72 -25.11 13.72
N ILE A 42 17.80 -26.07 13.81
CA ILE A 42 16.36 -25.88 13.61
C ILE A 42 15.79 -24.85 14.62
N VAL A 43 16.30 -24.83 15.85
CA VAL A 43 15.87 -23.88 16.90
C VAL A 43 16.06 -22.42 16.46
N PHE A 44 17.17 -22.09 15.79
CA PHE A 44 17.43 -20.74 15.31
C PHE A 44 16.50 -20.31 14.17
N ILE A 45 16.08 -21.25 13.31
CA ILE A 45 15.17 -20.97 12.19
C ILE A 45 13.77 -20.62 12.72
N ILE A 46 13.30 -21.37 13.72
CA ILE A 46 11.98 -21.14 14.34
C ILE A 46 11.97 -19.78 15.06
N THR A 47 12.99 -19.47 15.86
CA THR A 47 13.08 -18.20 16.58
C THR A 47 13.15 -17.00 15.61
N ALA A 48 13.91 -17.12 14.52
CA ALA A 48 13.97 -16.08 13.49
C ALA A 48 12.61 -15.85 12.80
N SER A 49 11.82 -16.90 12.58
CA SER A 49 10.49 -16.80 11.95
C SER A 49 9.48 -16.07 12.84
N PHE A 50 9.51 -16.33 14.15
CA PHE A 50 8.71 -15.60 15.13
C PHE A 50 9.09 -14.12 15.18
N ILE A 51 10.39 -13.81 15.19
CA ILE A 51 10.89 -12.43 15.20
C ILE A 51 10.51 -11.70 13.90
N CYS A 52 10.59 -12.37 12.75
CA CYS A 52 10.17 -11.80 11.47
C CYS A 52 8.69 -11.44 11.45
N SER A 53 7.84 -12.30 12.02
CA SER A 53 6.40 -12.02 12.16
C SER A 53 6.14 -10.82 13.07
N LEU A 54 6.81 -10.76 14.24
CA LEU A 54 6.70 -9.61 15.14
C LEU A 54 7.21 -8.31 14.48
N LEU A 55 8.29 -8.40 13.72
CA LEU A 55 8.85 -7.31 12.94
C LEU A 55 7.84 -6.80 11.92
N SER A 56 7.22 -7.68 11.12
CA SER A 56 6.26 -7.27 10.09
C SER A 56 5.07 -6.54 10.69
N TRP A 57 4.50 -7.08 11.79
CA TRP A 57 3.38 -6.43 12.47
C TRP A 57 3.76 -5.09 13.08
N SER A 58 4.91 -5.01 13.76
CA SER A 58 5.40 -3.76 14.36
C SER A 58 5.67 -2.69 13.29
N MET A 59 6.22 -3.10 12.15
CA MET A 59 6.50 -2.22 11.01
C MET A 59 5.20 -1.66 10.41
N VAL A 60 4.18 -2.52 10.22
CA VAL A 60 2.85 -2.09 9.75
C VAL A 60 2.24 -1.07 10.70
N PHE A 61 2.21 -1.34 12.01
CA PHE A 61 1.65 -0.39 12.98
C PHE A 61 2.45 0.92 13.07
N GLY A 62 3.78 0.85 13.00
CA GLY A 62 4.67 2.02 13.02
C GLY A 62 4.47 2.92 11.81
N LEU A 63 4.43 2.33 10.60
CA LEU A 63 4.16 3.07 9.37
C LEU A 63 2.73 3.61 9.37
N PHE A 64 1.74 2.79 9.70
CA PHE A 64 0.34 3.22 9.71
C PHE A 64 0.11 4.38 10.69
N GLY A 65 0.70 4.33 11.88
CA GLY A 65 0.67 5.43 12.84
C GLY A 65 1.40 6.69 12.36
N PHE A 66 2.51 6.53 11.61
CA PHE A 66 3.21 7.65 10.98
C PHE A 66 2.33 8.36 9.94
N PHE A 67 1.73 7.60 9.02
CA PHE A 67 0.79 8.13 8.03
C PHE A 67 -0.44 8.76 8.71
N TYR A 68 -0.99 8.12 9.74
CA TYR A 68 -2.13 8.64 10.49
C TYR A 68 -1.83 9.94 11.26
N THR A 69 -0.60 10.19 11.68
CA THR A 69 -0.27 11.40 12.46
C THR A 69 0.24 12.54 11.61
N LYS A 70 1.08 12.25 10.60
CA LYS A 70 1.68 13.29 9.74
C LYS A 70 0.91 13.56 8.45
N LEU A 71 0.30 12.51 7.86
CA LEU A 71 -0.31 12.57 6.54
C LEU A 71 -1.84 12.55 6.57
N ASN A 72 -2.43 12.38 7.76
CA ASN A 72 -3.87 12.56 8.00
C ASN A 72 -4.27 14.05 8.08
N LYS A 73 -3.60 14.90 7.30
CA LYS A 73 -4.09 16.24 7.04
C LYS A 73 -5.05 16.15 5.86
N GLU A 74 -6.22 16.75 6.03
CA GLU A 74 -7.20 16.96 4.96
C GLU A 74 -6.54 17.77 3.84
N SER A 75 -5.92 17.09 2.87
CA SER A 75 -5.35 17.72 1.69
C SER A 75 -6.19 17.36 0.48
N LYS A 76 -6.49 18.38 -0.33
CA LYS A 76 -7.26 18.24 -1.57
C LYS A 76 -6.59 17.27 -2.55
N ILE A 77 -5.26 17.21 -2.53
CA ILE A 77 -4.45 16.33 -3.37
C ILE A 77 -4.62 14.86 -2.98
N PHE A 78 -4.40 14.52 -1.70
CA PHE A 78 -4.56 13.13 -1.23
C PHE A 78 -5.99 12.63 -1.35
N SER A 79 -6.99 13.49 -1.13
CA SER A 79 -8.39 13.15 -1.36
C SER A 79 -8.66 12.80 -2.83
N THR A 80 -8.13 13.60 -3.77
CA THR A 80 -8.27 13.35 -5.21
C THR A 80 -7.61 12.05 -5.64
N ILE A 81 -6.43 11.74 -5.09
CA ILE A 81 -5.71 10.49 -5.36
C ILE A 81 -6.51 9.29 -4.84
N SER A 82 -7.00 9.34 -3.60
CA SER A 82 -7.81 8.26 -3.02
C SER A 82 -9.09 7.98 -3.81
N PHE A 83 -9.75 9.02 -4.33
CA PHE A 83 -10.91 8.85 -5.20
C PHE A 83 -10.56 8.21 -6.55
N SER A 84 -9.40 8.54 -7.12
CA SER A 84 -8.92 7.90 -8.36
C SER A 84 -8.61 6.42 -8.16
N SER A 85 -8.07 6.02 -7.00
CA SER A 85 -7.71 4.63 -6.71
C SER A 85 -8.89 3.68 -6.78
N TYR A 86 -10.10 4.12 -6.41
CA TYR A 86 -11.30 3.30 -6.50
C TYR A 86 -11.71 3.03 -7.96
N TRP A 87 -11.64 4.05 -8.82
CA TRP A 87 -11.91 3.88 -10.24
C TRP A 87 -10.86 3.02 -10.94
N VAL A 88 -9.59 3.28 -10.63
CA VAL A 88 -8.46 2.49 -11.12
C VAL A 88 -8.66 1.03 -10.75
N TYR A 89 -9.07 0.71 -9.51
CA TYR A 89 -9.33 -0.67 -9.09
C TYR A 89 -10.38 -1.38 -9.95
N ILE A 90 -11.53 -0.75 -10.21
CA ILE A 90 -12.61 -1.34 -11.02
C ILE A 90 -12.17 -1.55 -12.47
N MET A 91 -11.56 -0.53 -13.07
CA MET A 91 -11.23 -0.53 -14.49
C MET A 91 -9.89 -1.22 -14.81
N HIS A 92 -9.02 -1.43 -13.82
CA HIS A 92 -7.73 -2.09 -14.02
C HIS A 92 -7.87 -3.52 -14.52
N LEU A 93 -8.79 -4.31 -13.95
CA LEU A 93 -9.03 -5.70 -14.34
C LEU A 93 -9.36 -5.87 -15.83
N PRO A 94 -10.39 -5.21 -16.39
CA PRO A 94 -10.69 -5.35 -17.81
C PRO A 94 -9.56 -4.78 -18.68
N LEU A 95 -8.96 -3.66 -18.29
CA LEU A 95 -7.96 -2.97 -19.11
C LEU A 95 -6.64 -3.75 -19.22
N THR A 96 -6.17 -4.32 -18.11
CA THR A 96 -4.99 -5.21 -18.11
C THR A 96 -5.21 -6.44 -18.98
N PHE A 97 -6.43 -7.00 -18.98
CA PHE A 97 -6.76 -8.12 -19.84
C PHE A 97 -6.70 -7.74 -21.33
N PHE A 98 -7.33 -6.62 -21.71
CA PHE A 98 -7.29 -6.12 -23.09
C PHE A 98 -5.86 -5.87 -23.59
N ILE A 99 -5.04 -5.19 -22.78
CA ILE A 99 -3.66 -4.86 -23.16
C ILE A 99 -2.80 -6.12 -23.22
N SER A 100 -3.00 -7.08 -22.30
CA SER A 100 -2.32 -8.37 -22.36
C SER A 100 -2.65 -9.13 -23.65
N LEU A 101 -3.90 -9.07 -24.12
CA LEU A 101 -4.35 -9.71 -25.35
C LEU A 101 -3.73 -9.05 -26.60
N LEU A 102 -3.61 -7.71 -26.61
CA LEU A 102 -2.91 -6.96 -27.65
C LEU A 102 -1.41 -7.30 -27.72
N LEU A 103 -0.75 -7.43 -26.57
CA LEU A 103 0.68 -7.77 -26.51
C LEU A 103 0.96 -9.27 -26.73
N TYR A 104 -0.07 -10.13 -26.78
CA TYR A 104 0.10 -11.58 -26.91
C TYR A 104 0.93 -11.98 -28.14
N ASN A 105 0.61 -11.41 -29.31
CA ASN A 105 1.27 -11.73 -30.58
C ASN A 105 2.63 -11.04 -30.80
N SER A 106 3.09 -10.20 -29.87
CA SER A 106 4.37 -9.52 -30.03
C SER A 106 5.56 -10.42 -29.65
N SER A 107 6.68 -10.34 -30.36
CA SER A 107 7.91 -11.11 -30.10
C SER A 107 8.74 -10.62 -28.90
N ILE A 108 8.17 -9.74 -28.08
CA ILE A 108 8.84 -9.09 -26.95
C ILE A 108 9.04 -10.09 -25.78
N PRO A 109 10.16 -10.03 -25.04
CA PRO A 109 10.36 -10.84 -23.84
C PRO A 109 9.30 -10.58 -22.75
N HIS A 110 8.95 -11.63 -21.99
CA HIS A 110 7.87 -11.62 -21.00
C HIS A 110 7.97 -10.50 -19.94
N TYR A 111 9.18 -10.23 -19.44
CA TYR A 111 9.41 -9.16 -18.45
C TYR A 111 9.06 -7.77 -18.98
N PHE A 112 9.47 -7.47 -20.21
CA PHE A 112 9.16 -6.18 -20.84
C PHE A 112 7.67 -6.06 -21.14
N LYS A 113 7.02 -7.13 -21.61
CA LYS A 113 5.56 -7.16 -21.81
C LYS A 113 4.81 -6.81 -20.53
N PHE A 114 5.24 -7.35 -19.39
CA PHE A 114 4.62 -7.06 -18.09
C PHE A 114 4.77 -5.58 -17.70
N ILE A 115 5.99 -5.04 -17.76
CA ILE A 115 6.27 -3.64 -17.40
C ILE A 115 5.46 -2.70 -18.30
N ILE A 116 5.46 -2.96 -19.61
CA ILE A 116 4.70 -2.19 -20.59
C ILE A 116 3.20 -2.25 -20.27
N ASN A 117 2.66 -3.43 -19.99
CA ASN A 117 1.26 -3.60 -19.63
C ASN A 117 0.89 -2.78 -18.38
N VAL A 118 1.68 -2.87 -17.31
CA VAL A 118 1.44 -2.12 -16.06
C VAL A 118 1.51 -0.62 -16.29
N VAL A 119 2.52 -0.13 -17.02
CA VAL A 119 2.69 1.31 -17.27
C VAL A 119 1.56 1.85 -18.14
N ILE A 120 1.22 1.14 -19.23
CA ILE A 120 0.16 1.56 -20.16
C ILE A 120 -1.20 1.55 -19.47
N THR A 121 -1.54 0.46 -18.75
CA THR A 121 -2.80 0.36 -18.00
C THR A 121 -2.93 1.50 -17.00
N TYR A 122 -1.90 1.76 -16.21
CA TYR A 122 -1.90 2.84 -15.24
C TYR A 122 -2.09 4.22 -15.89
N LEU A 123 -1.34 4.52 -16.95
CA LEU A 123 -1.45 5.80 -17.67
C LEU A 123 -2.86 6.00 -18.24
N ILE A 124 -3.40 4.99 -18.93
CA ILE A 124 -4.73 5.04 -19.53
C ILE A 124 -5.80 5.24 -18.44
N LEU A 125 -5.71 4.53 -17.31
CA LEU A 125 -6.65 4.68 -16.19
C LEU A 125 -6.59 6.08 -15.58
N MET A 126 -5.39 6.64 -15.44
CA MET A 126 -5.20 7.99 -14.89
C MET A 126 -5.77 9.07 -15.82
N ILE A 127 -5.60 8.90 -17.14
CA ILE A 127 -6.16 9.78 -18.17
C ILE A 127 -7.68 9.67 -18.23
N LEU A 128 -8.22 8.44 -18.25
CA LEU A 128 -9.65 8.17 -18.22
C LEU A 128 -10.31 8.77 -16.98
N TYR A 129 -9.65 8.68 -15.83
CA TYR A 129 -10.15 9.28 -14.60
C TYR A 129 -10.29 10.80 -14.71
N LYS A 130 -9.24 11.51 -15.16
CA LYS A 130 -9.27 12.97 -15.32
C LYS A 130 -10.29 13.44 -16.36
N LEU A 131 -10.42 12.73 -17.47
CA LEU A 131 -11.28 13.16 -18.58
C LEU A 131 -12.75 12.80 -18.36
N VAL A 132 -13.01 11.57 -17.94
CA VAL A 132 -14.37 10.99 -17.88
C VAL A 132 -14.90 11.05 -16.46
N VAL A 133 -14.16 10.55 -15.48
CA VAL A 133 -14.69 10.29 -14.12
C VAL A 133 -14.88 11.58 -13.32
N GLU A 134 -13.93 12.52 -13.40
CA GLU A 134 -14.07 13.81 -12.70
C GLU A 134 -15.33 14.58 -13.15
N LYS A 135 -15.72 14.40 -14.42
CA LYS A 135 -16.85 15.10 -15.05
C LYS A 135 -18.14 14.30 -15.09
N THR A 136 -18.12 12.98 -14.82
CA THR A 136 -19.31 12.12 -14.92
C THR A 136 -20.02 11.89 -13.58
N ILE A 137 -21.30 11.54 -13.70
CA ILE A 137 -22.21 11.23 -12.59
C ILE A 137 -21.64 10.11 -11.71
N ILE A 138 -20.90 9.17 -12.28
CA ILE A 138 -20.22 8.08 -11.57
C ILE A 138 -19.19 8.61 -10.56
N GLY A 139 -18.37 9.61 -10.94
CA GLY A 139 -17.45 10.26 -10.00
C GLY A 139 -18.20 11.01 -8.90
N LYS A 140 -19.36 11.60 -9.21
CA LYS A 140 -20.24 12.27 -8.23
C LYS A 140 -20.96 11.29 -7.29
N PHE A 141 -21.33 10.11 -7.78
CA PHE A 141 -22.02 9.04 -7.06
C PHE A 141 -21.06 8.29 -6.13
N LEU A 142 -19.84 8.00 -6.60
CA LEU A 142 -18.79 7.35 -5.82
C LEU A 142 -18.10 8.31 -4.83
N ASN A 143 -17.93 9.60 -5.16
CA ASN A 143 -17.38 10.59 -4.23
C ASN A 143 -18.40 11.13 -3.22
N GLY A 144 -19.62 10.58 -3.17
CA GLY A 144 -20.67 10.86 -2.17
C GLY A 144 -20.60 12.24 -1.53
N LYS A 145 -21.27 13.23 -2.14
CA LYS A 145 -21.30 14.65 -1.71
C LYS A 145 -19.90 15.18 -1.38
N LYS A 146 -19.26 15.86 -2.34
CA LYS A 146 -18.18 16.83 -2.06
C LYS A 146 -18.58 17.62 -0.81
N LYS A 147 -17.97 17.30 0.33
CA LYS A 147 -18.03 18.19 1.48
C LYS A 147 -17.29 19.41 0.98
N ASN A 148 -18.03 20.50 0.75
CA ASN A 148 -17.46 21.80 0.44
C ASN A 148 -16.59 22.19 1.63
N ILE A 149 -15.33 21.78 1.60
CA ILE A 149 -14.29 22.38 2.41
C ILE A 149 -13.98 23.68 1.68
N LYS A 150 -14.58 24.76 2.19
CA LYS A 150 -14.23 26.14 1.87
C LYS A 150 -12.74 26.35 2.14
#